data_AF-A0A1J4SW66-F1
#
_entry.id   AF-A0A1J4SW66-F1
#
_cell.length_a   1.000
_cell.length_b   1.000
_cell.length_c   1.000
_cell.angle_alpha   90.00
_cell.angle_beta   90.00
_cell.angle_gamma   90.00
#
_symmetry.space_group_name_H-M   'P 1'
#
loop_
_entity.id
_entity.type
_entity.pdbx_description
1 polymer ?
#
loop_
_entity_poly.entity_id
_entity_poly.type
_entity_poly.pdbx_seq_one_letter_code
_entity_poly.pdbx_strand_id
1 'polypeptide(L)' 'MNEGKWLEPRYTSKEIFAKDYSKLDLSGLDVKCPGCKDSVTLNHKNHTGKAAGWCKRCNRAVNI' A
#
# COMPACT_ATOMS: atom_id res chain seq x y z
N MET A 1 -8.44 -8.50 -10.24
CA MET A 1 -7.77 -7.60 -9.29
C MET A 1 -8.13 -8.05 -7.89
N ASN A 2 -7.15 -8.38 -7.06
CA ASN A 2 -7.38 -8.83 -5.69
C ASN A 2 -7.84 -7.64 -4.83
N GLU A 3 -8.72 -7.90 -3.86
CA GLU A 3 -9.09 -6.88 -2.89
C GLU A 3 -7.97 -6.74 -1.86
N GLY A 4 -7.44 -5.53 -1.71
CA GLY A 4 -6.40 -5.23 -0.76
C GLY A 4 -6.97 -5.10 0.65
N LYS A 5 -6.10 -5.26 1.65
CA LYS A 5 -6.41 -5.07 3.06
C LYS A 5 -5.78 -3.79 3.57
N TRP A 6 -6.39 -3.17 4.57
CA TRP A 6 -5.77 -2.03 5.23
C TRP A 6 -4.49 -2.47 5.91
N LEU A 7 -3.42 -1.70 5.69
CA LEU A 7 -2.17 -1.95 6.39
C LEU A 7 -2.33 -1.56 7.86
N GLU A 8 -1.96 -2.48 8.75
CA GLU A 8 -1.98 -2.29 10.19
C GLU A 8 -0.55 -2.45 10.77
N PRO A 9 -0.11 -1.54 11.65
CA PRO A 9 -0.81 -0.35 12.18
C PRO A 9 -1.04 0.74 11.12
N ARG A 10 -2.06 1.60 11.35
CA ARG A 10 -2.37 2.72 10.46
C ARG A 10 -1.24 3.76 10.52
N TYR A 11 -0.59 3.98 9.38
CA TYR A 11 0.33 5.09 9.23
C TYR A 11 -0.44 6.42 9.13
N THR A 12 0.01 7.42 9.90
CA THR A 12 -0.58 8.77 9.92
C THR A 12 -0.25 9.57 8.66
N SER A 13 0.92 9.32 8.07
CA SER A 13 1.41 10.04 6.88
C SER A 13 2.12 9.11 5.90
N LYS A 14 2.02 9.44 4.61
CA LYS A 14 2.74 8.75 3.52
C LYS A 14 4.26 8.75 3.73
N GLU A 15 4.82 9.78 4.35
CA GLU A 15 6.26 9.90 4.62
C GLU A 15 6.75 8.85 5.61
N ILE A 16 5.98 8.60 6.67
CA ILE A 16 6.31 7.57 7.67
C ILE A 16 6.19 6.19 7.03
N PHE A 17 5.12 5.98 6.24
CA PHE A 17 4.96 4.78 5.44
C PHE A 17 6.15 4.57 4.49
N ALA A 18 6.60 5.60 3.77
CA ALA A 18 7.71 5.50 2.83
C ALA A 18 9.08 5.26 3.49
N LYS A 19 9.24 5.61 4.78
CA LYS A 19 10.43 5.26 5.57
C LYS A 19 10.48 3.78 5.92
N ASP A 20 9.32 3.18 6.22
CA ASP A 20 9.22 1.78 6.64
C ASP A 20 9.07 0.81 5.44
N TYR A 21 8.41 1.29 4.40
CA TYR A 21 8.17 0.63 3.13
C TYR A 21 8.92 1.38 2.02
N SER A 22 10.17 0.96 1.80
CA SER A 22 11.01 1.46 0.72
C SER A 22 10.30 1.30 -0.62
N LYS A 23 10.33 2.37 -1.42
CA LYS A 23 9.77 2.35 -2.78
C LYS A 23 10.57 1.33 -3.60
N LEU A 24 9.87 0.35 -4.14
CA LEU A 24 10.45 -0.73 -4.93
C LEU A 24 9.64 -0.84 -6.21
N ASP A 25 10.31 -1.01 -7.34
CA ASP A 25 9.62 -1.12 -8.63
C ASP A 25 9.00 -2.52 -8.76
N LEU A 26 7.88 -2.71 -8.05
CA LEU A 26 7.01 -3.88 -8.16
C LEU A 26 5.96 -3.58 -9.23
N SER A 27 6.44 -3.40 -10.45
CA SER A 27 5.57 -3.28 -11.62
C SER A 27 4.73 -4.56 -11.75
N GLY A 28 3.41 -4.46 -11.52
CA GLY A 28 2.45 -5.56 -11.72
C GLY A 28 1.67 -6.05 -10.50
N LEU A 29 1.83 -5.44 -9.32
CA LEU A 29 0.98 -5.75 -8.16
C LEU A 29 -0.02 -4.60 -7.90
N ASP A 30 -1.23 -4.71 -8.44
CA ASP A 30 -2.35 -3.81 -8.15
C ASP A 30 -3.44 -4.53 -7.33
N VAL A 31 -3.97 -3.81 -6.35
CA VAL A 31 -5.11 -4.28 -5.54
C VAL A 31 -6.18 -3.22 -5.45
N LYS A 32 -7.42 -3.62 -5.21
CA LYS A 32 -8.49 -2.66 -4.92
C LYS A 32 -8.41 -2.19 -3.48
N CYS A 33 -8.49 -0.89 -3.28
CA CYS A 33 -8.61 -0.30 -1.97
C CYS A 33 -9.95 -0.73 -1.32
N PRO A 34 -9.96 -1.28 -0.10
CA PRO A 34 -11.18 -1.76 0.54
C PRO A 34 -12.16 -0.62 0.91
N GLY A 35 -11.70 0.63 0.98
CA GLY A 35 -12.56 1.80 1.25
C GLY A 35 -13.20 2.38 0.00
N CYS A 36 -12.38 2.77 -0.98
CA CYS A 36 -12.85 3.49 -2.18
C CYS A 36 -12.97 2.64 -3.44
N LYS A 37 -12.60 1.35 -3.38
CA LYS A 37 -12.56 0.38 -4.51
C LYS A 37 -11.66 0.80 -5.68
N ASP A 38 -10.87 1.85 -5.49
CA ASP A 38 -9.88 2.36 -6.45
C ASP A 38 -8.68 1.42 -6.54
N SER A 39 -8.04 1.36 -7.71
CA SER A 39 -6.85 0.52 -7.90
C SER A 39 -5.62 1.16 -7.27
N VAL A 40 -4.96 0.43 -6.38
CA VAL A 40 -3.76 0.86 -5.66
C VAL A 40 -2.59 -0.05 -6.03
N THR A 41 -1.55 0.55 -6.58
CA THR A 41 -0.30 -0.15 -6.89
C THR A 41 0.51 -0.37 -5.62
N LEU A 42 0.94 -1.61 -5.39
CA LEU A 42 1.76 -2.00 -4.23
C LEU A 42 3.24 -1.86 -4.57
N ASN A 43 3.66 -0.63 -4.86
CA ASN A 43 5.00 -0.26 -5.30
C ASN A 43 5.97 0.00 -4.13
N HIS A 44 5.66 -0.52 -2.95
CA HIS A 44 6.53 -0.42 -1.79
C HIS A 44 6.66 -1.76 -1.08
N LYS A 45 7.81 -2.03 -0.47
CA LYS A 45 8.08 -3.29 0.23
C LYS A 45 8.81 -3.00 1.54
N ASN A 46 8.40 -3.66 2.63
CA ASN A 46 9.11 -3.55 3.90
C ASN A 46 10.26 -4.57 4.01
N HIS A 47 11.03 -4.48 5.10
CA HIS A 47 12.13 -5.40 5.41
C HIS A 47 11.69 -6.87 5.57
N THR A 48 10.43 -7.12 5.93
CA THR A 48 9.84 -8.47 6.02
C THR A 48 9.40 -9.02 4.65
N GLY A 49 9.54 -8.24 3.59
CA GLY A 49 9.17 -8.61 2.24
C GLY A 49 7.68 -8.49 1.91
N LYS A 50 6.89 -7.82 2.76
CA LYS A 50 5.48 -7.51 2.49
C LYS A 50 5.36 -6.35 1.51
N ALA A 51 4.55 -6.52 0.48
CA ALA A 51 4.23 -5.45 -0.47
C ALA A 51 3.06 -4.60 0.03
N ALA A 52 3.20 -3.29 -0.08
CA ALA A 52 2.17 -2.33 0.27
C ALA A 52 2.16 -1.16 -0.72
N GLY A 53 1.05 -0.45 -0.76
CA GLY A 53 0.82 0.71 -1.60
C GLY A 53 0.04 1.76 -0.85
N TRP A 54 0.10 3.00 -1.32
CA TRP A 54 -0.62 4.10 -0.71
C TRP A 54 -1.85 4.47 -1.54
N CYS A 55 -3.04 4.31 -0.96
CA CYS A 55 -4.26 4.81 -1.58
C CYS A 55 -4.31 6.33 -1.45
N LYS A 56 -4.27 7.07 -2.57
CA LYS A 56 -4.38 8.53 -2.58
C LYS A 56 -5.77 9.04 -2.17
N ARG A 57 -6.83 8.31 -2.53
CA ARG A 57 -8.24 8.68 -2.25
C ARG A 57 -8.58 8.53 -0.77
N CYS A 58 -8.20 7.42 -0.15
CA CYS A 58 -8.41 7.18 1.28
C CYS A 58 -7.28 7.69 2.16
N ASN A 59 -6.22 8.23 1.57
CA ASN A 59 -4.98 8.65 2.21
C ASN A 59 -4.47 7.62 3.25
N ARG A 60 -4.37 6.36 2.82
CA ARG A 60 -4.09 5.22 3.70
C ARG A 60 -3.37 4.10 2.97
N ALA A 61 -2.45 3.44 3.68
CA ALA A 61 -1.70 2.31 3.15
C ALA A 61 -2.55 1.03 3.08
N VAL A 62 -2.33 0.25 2.03
CA VAL A 62 -3.02 -1.00 1.70
C VAL A 62 -1.97 -2.05 1.34
N ASN A 63 -2.23 -3.31 1.66
CA ASN A 63 -1.42 -4.47 1.30
C ASN A 63 -2.29 -5.57 0.69
N ILE A 64 -1.66 -6.66 0.23
CA ILE A 64 -2.37 -7.92 -0.04
C ILE A 64 -2.60 -8.71 1.26
#